data_AF-A0A971EY38-F1
#
_entry.id   AF-A0A971EY38-F1
#
_cell.length_a   1.000
_cell.length_b   1.000
_cell.length_c   1.000
_cell.angle_alpha   90.00
_cell.angle_beta   90.00
_cell.angle_gamma   90.00
#
_symmetry.space_group_name_H-M   'P 1'
#
loop_
_entity.id
_entity.type
_entity.pdbx_description
1 polymer ?
#
loop_
_entity_poly.entity_id
_entity_poly.type
_entity_poly.pdbx_seq_one_letter_code
_entity_poly.pdbx_strand_id
1 'polypeptide(L)'
;MDNFTASIETEIKVMITKEEYETLFAKARNIFSQTNHYFKLTDELCIRLRKLNNDFYIQYKENNNVDSLTGLKDKTEYSMKILESDYLIIRNNPESLWVYLNKTKISDTTPVYKGTLETLRAHVTLDTSMPDIEIDMNSYNNSTDYELEWEIDKTQYKKAVRILKKSGIDITKRVTGISKYKRLTESEVC
;
A
#
# COMPACT_ATOMS: atom_id res chain seq x y z
N MET A 1 4.96 -12.45 -22.87
CA MET A 1 5.93 -12.26 -21.78
C MET A 1 5.21 -11.46 -20.72
N ASP A 2 5.12 -11.97 -19.50
CA ASP A 2 4.49 -11.21 -18.42
C ASP A 2 5.41 -10.05 -18.06
N ASN A 3 4.98 -8.82 -18.36
CA ASN A 3 5.75 -7.59 -18.12
C ASN A 3 5.74 -7.16 -16.64
N PHE A 4 5.30 -8.04 -15.74
CA PHE A 4 5.27 -7.80 -14.30
C PHE A 4 6.59 -8.23 -13.66
N THR A 5 7.19 -7.33 -12.88
CA THR A 5 8.22 -7.67 -11.91
C THR A 5 7.57 -8.08 -10.60
N ALA A 6 8.08 -9.13 -9.96
CA ALA A 6 7.61 -9.57 -8.64
C ALA A 6 8.65 -9.20 -7.56
N SER A 7 8.19 -8.61 -6.45
CA SER A 7 9.01 -8.31 -5.27
C SER A 7 8.33 -8.84 -4.01
N ILE A 8 9.09 -9.55 -3.18
CA ILE A 8 8.63 -9.96 -1.84
C ILE A 8 8.86 -8.80 -0.88
N GLU A 9 7.80 -8.38 -0.20
CA GLU A 9 7.82 -7.31 0.79
C GLU A 9 7.49 -7.88 2.16
N THR A 10 8.42 -7.71 3.10
CA THR A 10 8.18 -7.98 4.53
C THR A 10 8.06 -6.65 5.26
N GLU A 11 6.86 -6.30 5.72
CA GLU A 11 6.57 -4.97 6.29
C GLU A 11 5.89 -5.07 7.67
N ILE A 12 6.31 -4.24 8.64
CA ILE A 12 5.47 -3.92 9.81
C ILE A 12 4.47 -2.85 9.37
N LYS A 13 3.17 -3.09 9.61
CA LYS A 13 2.08 -2.18 9.23
C LYS A 13 1.11 -1.95 10.38
N VAL A 14 1.01 -0.69 10.82
CA VAL A 14 0.13 -0.29 11.94
C VAL A 14 -0.54 1.05 11.70
N MET A 15 -1.78 1.18 12.18
CA MET A 15 -2.45 2.48 12.26
C MET A 15 -1.85 3.32 13.40
N ILE A 16 -1.59 4.59 13.13
CA ILE A 16 -1.10 5.58 14.11
C ILE A 16 -2.11 6.71 14.26
N THR A 17 -2.02 7.48 15.35
CA THR A 17 -2.88 8.66 15.52
C THR A 17 -2.36 9.83 14.70
N LYS A 18 -3.19 10.87 14.57
CA LYS A 18 -2.80 12.12 13.93
C LYS A 18 -1.61 12.77 14.66
N GLU A 19 -1.63 12.81 15.98
CA GLU A 19 -0.58 13.42 16.79
C GLU A 19 0.76 12.68 16.64
N GLU A 20 0.71 11.35 16.54
CA GLU A 20 1.88 10.52 16.27
C GLU A 20 2.43 10.77 14.87
N TYR A 21 1.55 10.84 13.87
CA TYR A 21 1.93 11.21 12.50
C TYR A 21 2.59 12.57 12.46
N GLU A 22 1.99 13.60 13.05
CA GLU A 22 2.53 14.97 13.07
C GLU A 22 3.91 15.03 13.75
N THR A 23 4.08 14.29 14.86
CA THR A 23 5.36 14.18 15.57
C THR A 23 6.46 13.55 14.71
N LEU A 24 6.12 12.51 13.94
CA LEU A 24 7.05 11.87 13.01
C LEU A 24 7.30 12.73 11.78
N PHE A 25 6.26 13.36 11.25
CA PHE A 25 6.31 14.20 10.06
C PHE A 25 7.17 15.45 10.25
N ALA A 26 7.28 15.96 11.48
CA ALA A 26 8.24 17.02 11.80
C ALA A 26 9.72 16.64 11.52
N LYS A 27 10.01 15.34 11.37
CA LYS A 27 11.33 14.78 11.05
C LYS A 27 11.37 14.15 9.65
N ALA A 28 10.33 14.36 8.85
CA ALA A 28 10.16 13.77 7.53
C ALA A 28 11.24 14.23 6.55
N ARG A 29 11.60 13.32 5.67
CA ARG A 29 12.32 13.57 4.43
C ARG A 29 11.67 12.79 3.30
N ASN A 30 12.08 13.06 2.06
CA ASN A 30 11.57 12.38 0.87
C ASN A 30 10.03 12.35 0.85
N ILE A 31 9.42 13.53 0.89
CA ILE A 31 7.96 13.67 0.91
C ILE A 31 7.46 13.60 -0.53
N PHE A 32 6.50 12.73 -0.81
CA PHE A 32 5.90 12.61 -2.12
C PHE A 32 4.43 12.20 -2.04
N SER A 33 3.71 12.45 -3.12
CA SER A 33 2.31 12.06 -3.26
C SER A 33 2.17 10.88 -4.20
N GLN A 34 1.23 10.01 -3.87
CA GLN A 34 0.79 8.93 -4.73
C GLN A 34 -0.73 8.86 -4.77
N THR A 35 -1.26 8.47 -5.92
CA THR A 35 -2.69 8.26 -6.13
C THR A 35 -2.91 6.83 -6.57
N ASN A 36 -3.73 6.10 -5.84
CA ASN A 36 -4.06 4.70 -6.14
C ASN A 36 -5.54 4.61 -6.53
N HIS A 37 -5.83 4.14 -7.75
CA HIS A 37 -7.18 3.80 -8.20
C HIS A 37 -7.37 2.29 -8.10
N TYR A 38 -8.32 1.84 -7.29
CA TYR A 38 -8.53 0.42 -7.05
C TYR A 38 -9.61 -0.16 -7.95
N PHE A 39 -9.33 -1.35 -8.49
CA PHE A 39 -10.24 -2.12 -9.32
C PHE A 39 -10.32 -3.55 -8.81
N LYS A 40 -11.54 -4.04 -8.59
CA LYS A 40 -11.80 -5.45 -8.29
C LYS A 40 -12.08 -6.18 -9.61
N LEU A 41 -11.27 -7.18 -9.93
CA LEU A 41 -11.46 -7.99 -11.15
C LEU A 41 -12.17 -9.30 -10.83
N THR A 42 -11.80 -9.94 -9.72
CA THR A 42 -12.46 -11.13 -9.19
C THR A 42 -12.58 -11.01 -7.66
N ASP A 43 -13.17 -12.01 -7.00
CA ASP A 43 -13.21 -12.05 -5.53
C ASP A 43 -11.83 -12.12 -4.89
N GLU A 44 -10.84 -12.66 -5.61
CA GLU A 44 -9.48 -12.88 -5.13
C GLU A 44 -8.48 -11.85 -5.68
N LEU A 45 -8.78 -11.22 -6.82
CA LEU A 45 -7.87 -10.30 -7.50
C LEU A 45 -8.34 -8.85 -7.42
N CYS A 46 -7.60 -8.06 -6.64
CA CYS A 46 -7.67 -6.61 -6.62
C CYS A 46 -6.40 -6.01 -7.25
N ILE A 47 -6.59 -5.09 -8.18
CA ILE A 47 -5.53 -4.33 -8.83
C ILE A 47 -5.60 -2.87 -8.37
N ARG A 48 -4.45 -2.21 -8.31
CA ARG A 48 -4.35 -0.76 -8.26
C ARG A 48 -3.65 -0.21 -9.48
N LEU A 49 -4.20 0.85 -10.05
CA LEU A 49 -3.52 1.73 -10.97
C LEU A 49 -2.93 2.88 -10.16
N ARG A 50 -1.60 2.93 -10.07
CA ARG A 50 -0.87 3.87 -9.22
C ARG A 50 -0.22 4.96 -10.06
N LYS A 51 -0.40 6.21 -9.66
CA LYS A 51 0.46 7.34 -10.02
C LYS A 51 1.38 7.62 -8.83
N LEU A 52 2.68 7.63 -9.06
CA LEU A 52 3.72 7.96 -8.09
C LEU A 52 4.61 9.04 -8.69
N ASN A 53 4.46 10.28 -8.24
CA ASN A 53 5.05 11.44 -8.93
C ASN A 53 4.70 11.45 -10.43
N ASN A 54 5.70 11.24 -11.30
CA ASN A 54 5.55 11.19 -12.76
C ASN A 54 5.59 9.75 -13.33
N ASP A 55 5.64 8.74 -12.47
CA ASP A 55 5.64 7.34 -12.86
C ASP A 55 4.26 6.69 -12.64
N PHE A 56 3.92 5.74 -13.51
CA PHE A 56 2.61 5.10 -13.56
C PHE A 56 2.76 3.58 -13.56
N TYR A 57 1.90 2.90 -12.80
CA TYR A 57 2.01 1.46 -12.58
C TYR A 57 0.65 0.77 -12.54
N ILE A 58 0.61 -0.46 -13.04
CA ILE A 58 -0.42 -1.45 -12.72
C ILE A 58 0.17 -2.40 -11.69
N GLN A 59 -0.51 -2.59 -10.56
CA GLN A 59 0.02 -3.41 -9.48
C GLN A 59 -1.06 -4.25 -8.79
N TYR A 60 -0.68 -5.43 -8.30
CA TYR A 60 -1.50 -6.25 -7.40
C TYR A 60 -0.61 -6.95 -6.37
N LYS A 61 -1.22 -7.41 -5.27
CA LYS A 61 -0.50 -8.12 -4.20
C LYS A 61 -1.13 -9.47 -3.93
N GLU A 62 -0.28 -10.46 -3.69
CA GLU A 62 -0.65 -11.79 -3.21
C GLU A 62 -0.08 -11.99 -1.80
N ASN A 63 -0.84 -12.60 -0.91
CA ASN A 63 -0.37 -12.88 0.45
C ASN A 63 0.46 -14.16 0.45
N ASN A 64 1.64 -14.14 1.08
CA ASN A 64 2.56 -15.29 1.10
C ASN A 64 2.25 -16.33 2.21
N ASN A 65 1.13 -16.18 2.94
CA ASN A 65 0.65 -17.09 4.01
C ASN A 65 1.77 -17.63 4.94
N VAL A 66 2.38 -16.75 5.72
CA VAL A 66 3.44 -17.12 6.70
C VAL A 66 3.02 -16.74 8.12
N ASP A 67 3.53 -17.48 9.12
CA ASP A 67 3.36 -17.23 10.56
C ASP A 67 3.33 -15.74 10.91
N SER A 68 2.20 -15.26 11.40
CA SER A 68 1.97 -13.84 11.63
C SER A 68 2.53 -13.39 12.97
N LEU A 69 3.73 -12.79 12.93
CA LEU A 69 4.15 -11.88 14.00
C LEU A 69 3.25 -10.64 13.98
N THR A 70 2.92 -10.09 15.15
CA THR A 70 2.01 -8.94 15.28
C THR A 70 2.43 -7.78 14.37
N GLY A 71 1.53 -7.33 13.50
CA GLY A 71 1.81 -6.23 12.56
C GLY A 71 2.74 -6.56 11.40
N LEU A 72 3.46 -7.69 11.40
CA LEU A 72 4.30 -8.10 10.28
C LEU A 72 3.44 -8.72 9.17
N LYS A 73 3.68 -8.31 7.92
CA LYS A 73 3.04 -8.84 6.72
C LYS A 73 4.11 -9.25 5.72
N ASP A 74 3.84 -10.34 5.03
CA ASP A 74 4.66 -10.87 3.96
C ASP A 74 3.77 -11.02 2.72
N LYS A 75 4.12 -10.28 1.66
CA LYS A 75 3.33 -10.22 0.42
C LYS A 75 4.27 -10.20 -0.78
N THR A 76 3.79 -10.77 -1.87
CA THR A 76 4.41 -10.57 -3.18
C THR A 76 3.66 -9.44 -3.90
N GLU A 77 4.36 -8.35 -4.20
CA GLU A 77 3.86 -7.28 -5.07
C GLU A 77 4.28 -7.56 -6.51
N TYR A 78 3.30 -7.58 -7.41
CA TYR A 78 3.51 -7.63 -8.85
C TYR A 78 3.31 -6.23 -9.41
N SER A 79 4.30 -5.72 -10.13
CA SER A 79 4.30 -4.36 -10.65
C SER A 79 4.66 -4.33 -12.14
N MET A 80 3.87 -3.61 -12.93
CA MET A 80 4.17 -3.28 -14.32
C MET A 80 4.21 -1.76 -14.47
N LYS A 81 5.34 -1.21 -14.90
CA LYS A 81 5.45 0.21 -15.27
C LYS A 81 4.74 0.43 -16.61
N ILE A 82 3.94 1.48 -16.71
CA ILE A 82 3.18 1.85 -17.91
C ILE A 82 3.42 3.32 -18.26
N LEU A 83 3.02 3.72 -19.46
CA LEU A 83 3.06 5.12 -19.87
C LEU A 83 1.88 5.91 -19.29
N GLU A 84 2.00 7.23 -19.24
CA GLU A 84 0.90 8.11 -18.83
C GLU A 84 -0.33 7.94 -19.72
N SER A 85 -0.13 7.76 -21.04
CA SER A 85 -1.22 7.51 -21.99
C SER A 85 -2.00 6.25 -21.64
N ASP A 86 -1.31 5.15 -21.31
CA ASP A 86 -1.92 3.89 -20.89
C ASP A 86 -2.69 4.08 -19.57
N TYR A 87 -2.10 4.80 -18.62
CA TYR A 87 -2.74 5.12 -17.35
C TYR A 87 -4.07 5.87 -17.57
N LEU A 88 -4.09 6.89 -18.45
CA LEU A 88 -5.30 7.64 -18.76
C LEU A 88 -6.34 6.79 -19.50
N ILE A 89 -5.91 5.94 -20.43
CA ILE A 89 -6.79 4.99 -21.13
C ILE A 89 -7.46 4.06 -20.13
N ILE A 90 -6.69 3.43 -19.23
CA ILE A 90 -7.21 2.50 -18.23
C ILE A 90 -8.16 3.20 -17.26
N ARG A 91 -7.79 4.39 -16.79
CA ARG A 91 -8.63 5.16 -15.86
C ARG A 91 -9.99 5.51 -16.45
N ASN A 92 -10.04 5.81 -17.75
CA ASN A 92 -11.28 6.17 -18.45
C ASN A 92 -12.03 4.94 -18.99
N ASN A 93 -11.34 3.81 -19.20
CA ASN A 93 -11.91 2.56 -19.68
C ASN A 93 -11.28 1.35 -18.95
N PRO A 94 -11.81 0.97 -17.77
CA PRO A 94 -11.22 -0.08 -16.94
C PRO A 94 -11.14 -1.46 -17.61
N GLU A 95 -12.00 -1.76 -18.60
CA GLU A 95 -11.93 -3.02 -19.39
C GLU A 95 -10.57 -3.20 -20.07
N SER A 96 -9.85 -2.11 -20.36
CA SER A 96 -8.51 -2.19 -20.97
C SER A 96 -7.48 -2.87 -20.07
N LEU A 97 -7.71 -2.99 -18.75
CA LEU A 97 -6.83 -3.74 -17.83
C LEU A 97 -6.58 -5.17 -18.31
N TRP A 98 -7.57 -5.82 -18.93
CA TRP A 98 -7.44 -7.18 -19.43
C TRP A 98 -6.34 -7.34 -20.48
N VAL A 99 -6.08 -6.29 -21.29
CA VAL A 99 -5.00 -6.29 -22.29
C VAL A 99 -3.64 -6.35 -21.60
N TYR A 100 -3.45 -5.57 -20.53
CA TYR A 100 -2.16 -5.48 -19.83
C TYR A 100 -1.88 -6.68 -18.93
N LEU A 101 -2.93 -7.32 -18.41
CA LEU A 101 -2.74 -8.47 -17.51
C LEU A 101 -2.25 -9.72 -18.23
N ASN A 102 -2.34 -9.77 -19.58
CA ASN A 102 -1.99 -10.94 -20.38
C ASN A 102 -2.68 -12.24 -19.87
N LYS A 103 -3.73 -12.10 -19.06
CA LYS A 103 -4.61 -13.16 -18.62
C LYS A 103 -5.76 -13.19 -19.62
N THR A 104 -6.03 -14.36 -20.20
CA THR A 104 -7.25 -14.59 -20.98
C THR A 104 -8.43 -14.08 -20.17
N LYS A 105 -9.29 -13.23 -20.75
CA LYS A 105 -10.49 -12.70 -20.08
C LYS A 105 -11.20 -13.86 -19.39
N ILE A 106 -11.10 -13.94 -18.07
CA ILE A 106 -11.66 -15.05 -17.30
C ILE A 106 -13.14 -14.74 -17.17
N SER A 107 -13.91 -15.14 -18.18
CA SER A 107 -15.38 -14.98 -18.29
C SER A 107 -15.86 -13.52 -18.19
N ASP A 108 -17.17 -13.30 -18.17
CA ASP A 108 -17.91 -12.02 -18.24
C ASP A 108 -17.69 -11.07 -17.04
N THR A 109 -16.49 -11.04 -16.47
CA THR A 109 -16.14 -10.18 -15.34
C THR A 109 -15.65 -8.82 -15.85
N THR A 110 -16.43 -7.78 -15.54
CA THR A 110 -16.04 -6.39 -15.78
C THR A 110 -15.28 -5.86 -14.58
N PRO A 111 -14.11 -5.20 -14.77
CA PRO A 111 -13.38 -4.58 -13.67
C PRO A 111 -14.27 -3.56 -12.94
N VAL A 112 -14.51 -3.79 -11.65
CA VAL A 112 -15.35 -2.92 -10.82
C VAL A 112 -14.44 -1.90 -10.16
N TYR A 113 -14.62 -0.62 -10.50
CA TYR A 113 -13.93 0.46 -9.81
C TYR A 113 -14.39 0.58 -8.36
N LYS A 114 -13.44 0.67 -7.43
CA LYS A 114 -13.67 0.68 -5.98
C LYS A 114 -13.32 2.00 -5.30
N GLY A 115 -12.76 2.95 -6.04
CA GLY A 115 -12.45 4.27 -5.54
C GLY A 115 -10.98 4.66 -5.68
N THR A 116 -10.68 5.87 -5.22
CA THR A 116 -9.34 6.46 -5.21
C THR A 116 -8.89 6.67 -3.78
N LEU A 117 -7.62 6.37 -3.53
CA LEU A 117 -6.94 6.73 -2.30
C LEU A 117 -5.69 7.54 -2.65
N GLU A 118 -5.63 8.75 -2.11
CA GLU A 118 -4.47 9.61 -2.19
C GLU A 118 -3.64 9.46 -0.92
N THR A 119 -2.33 9.32 -1.07
CA THR A 119 -1.41 9.22 0.06
C THR A 119 -0.34 10.28 -0.06
N LEU A 120 -0.19 11.09 1.00
CA LEU A 120 1.04 11.83 1.24
C LEU A 120 1.97 10.93 2.07
N ARG A 121 3.05 10.48 1.43
CA ARG A 121 4.04 9.61 2.04
C ARG A 121 5.30 10.41 2.39
N ALA A 122 5.87 10.09 3.54
CA ALA A 122 7.15 10.62 3.97
C ALA A 122 8.02 9.53 4.60
N HIS A 123 9.33 9.68 4.48
CA HIS A 123 10.30 8.79 5.10
C HIS A 123 10.81 9.39 6.40
N VAL A 124 10.99 8.57 7.43
CA VAL A 124 11.54 9.01 8.72
C VAL A 124 12.60 8.02 9.20
N THR A 125 13.77 8.54 9.56
CA THR A 125 14.83 7.74 10.16
C THR A 125 14.63 7.67 11.68
N LEU A 126 14.24 6.50 12.20
CA LEU A 126 14.14 6.27 13.65
C LEU A 126 15.44 5.77 14.27
N ASP A 127 16.24 5.02 13.50
CA ASP A 127 17.53 4.45 13.90
C ASP A 127 18.37 4.30 12.64
N THR A 128 19.59 4.85 12.64
CA THR A 128 20.48 4.86 11.45
C THR A 128 20.99 3.47 11.06
N SER A 129 20.82 2.48 11.92
CA SER A 129 21.18 1.08 11.66
C SER A 129 20.00 0.23 11.14
N MET A 130 18.92 0.89 10.73
CA MET A 130 17.71 0.29 10.17
C MET A 130 17.28 1.09 8.93
N PRO A 131 16.49 0.51 8.01
CA PRO A 131 15.85 1.28 6.96
C PRO A 131 14.90 2.34 7.55
N ASP A 132 14.57 3.36 6.75
CA ASP A 132 13.56 4.34 7.14
C ASP A 132 12.20 3.68 7.30
N ILE A 133 11.39 4.25 8.20
CA ILE A 133 9.95 4.01 8.16
C ILE A 133 9.31 4.88 7.08
N GLU A 134 8.19 4.42 6.56
CA GLU A 134 7.26 5.22 5.78
C GLU A 134 6.08 5.61 6.69
N ILE A 135 5.70 6.89 6.66
CA ILE A 135 4.47 7.37 7.28
C ILE A 135 3.54 7.90 6.19
N ASP A 136 2.28 7.52 6.30
CA ASP A 136 1.27 7.80 5.30
C ASP A 136 0.13 8.58 5.93
N MET A 137 -0.23 9.71 5.33
CA MET A 137 -1.54 10.32 5.50
C MET A 137 -2.39 9.96 4.27
N ASN A 138 -3.44 9.17 4.48
CA ASN A 138 -4.29 8.67 3.40
C ASN A 138 -5.61 9.42 3.40
N SER A 139 -6.05 9.86 2.22
CA SER A 139 -7.35 10.51 2.01
C SER A 139 -8.21 9.72 1.03
N TYR A 140 -9.43 9.37 1.45
CA TYR A 140 -10.41 8.61 0.67
C TYR A 140 -11.81 8.77 1.30
N ASN A 141 -12.88 8.77 0.51
CA ASN A 141 -14.27 8.83 1.01
C ASN A 141 -14.52 9.92 2.08
N ASN A 142 -13.98 11.13 1.87
CA ASN A 142 -14.01 12.25 2.84
C ASN A 142 -13.41 11.94 4.23
N SER A 143 -12.64 10.86 4.34
CA SER A 143 -11.97 10.41 5.55
C SER A 143 -10.46 10.54 5.38
N THR A 144 -9.78 10.73 6.51
CA THR A 144 -8.32 10.73 6.58
C THR A 144 -7.86 9.78 7.68
N ASP A 145 -6.94 8.88 7.33
CA ASP A 145 -6.26 8.02 8.30
C ASP A 145 -4.74 8.15 8.21
N TYR A 146 -4.06 7.61 9.22
CA TYR A 146 -2.61 7.66 9.34
C TYR A 146 -2.05 6.28 9.59
N GLU A 147 -1.00 5.93 8.85
CA GLU A 147 -0.38 4.60 8.89
C GLU A 147 1.13 4.72 8.94
N LEU A 148 1.75 3.79 9.66
CA LEU A 148 3.20 3.56 9.64
C LEU A 148 3.45 2.22 8.95
N GLU A 149 4.34 2.23 7.96
CA GLU A 149 4.86 1.06 7.28
C GLU A 149 6.38 0.99 7.52
N TRP A 150 6.92 -0.21 7.80
CA TRP A 150 8.36 -0.41 7.93
C TRP A 150 8.78 -1.70 7.24
N GLU A 151 9.31 -1.57 6.02
CA GLU A 151 9.89 -2.68 5.28
C GLU A 151 11.21 -3.12 5.93
N ILE A 152 11.27 -4.37 6.36
CA ILE A 152 12.39 -4.94 7.12
C ILE A 152 12.62 -6.40 6.77
N ASP A 153 13.83 -6.88 7.00
CA ASP A 153 14.06 -8.32 7.05
C ASP A 153 13.35 -8.92 8.28
N LYS A 154 12.80 -10.14 8.16
CA LYS A 154 12.13 -10.82 9.28
C LYS A 154 13.03 -10.98 10.52
N THR A 155 14.35 -11.12 10.31
CA THR A 155 15.34 -11.21 11.39
C THR A 155 15.47 -9.90 12.20
N GLN A 156 15.10 -8.76 11.62
CA GLN A 156 15.16 -7.44 12.24
C GLN A 156 13.91 -7.13 13.08
N TYR A 157 12.85 -7.93 13.00
CA TYR A 157 11.56 -7.66 13.66
C TYR A 157 11.68 -7.26 15.13
N LYS A 158 12.40 -8.06 15.95
CA LYS A 158 12.55 -7.75 17.39
C LYS A 158 13.23 -6.40 17.64
N LYS A 159 14.19 -6.03 16.79
CA LYS A 159 14.89 -4.74 16.87
C LYS A 159 13.94 -3.60 16.46
N ALA A 160 13.20 -3.77 15.36
CA ALA A 160 12.20 -2.81 14.89
C ALA A 160 11.13 -2.52 15.95
N VAL A 161 10.54 -3.56 16.55
CA VAL A 161 9.54 -3.41 17.63
C VAL A 161 10.10 -2.64 18.83
N ARG A 162 11.35 -2.90 19.23
CA ARG A 162 12.01 -2.17 20.32
C ARG A 162 12.21 -0.70 19.97
N ILE A 163 12.55 -0.39 18.73
CA ILE A 163 12.72 1.00 18.26
C ILE A 163 11.37 1.72 18.26
N LEU A 164 10.33 1.13 17.67
CA LEU A 164 8.98 1.70 17.67
C LEU A 164 8.50 1.99 19.09
N LYS A 165 8.68 1.04 20.02
CA LYS A 165 8.29 1.22 21.42
C LYS A 165 9.03 2.38 22.11
N LYS A 166 10.33 2.55 21.83
CA LYS A 166 11.10 3.71 22.34
C LYS A 166 10.62 5.04 21.75
N SER A 167 10.11 5.01 20.53
CA SER A 167 9.48 6.16 19.86
C SER A 167 8.01 6.38 20.24
N GLY A 168 7.49 5.66 21.25
CA GLY A 168 6.11 5.81 21.73
C GLY A 168 5.07 4.96 21.02
N ILE A 169 5.47 4.15 20.03
CA ILE A 169 4.57 3.35 19.19
C ILE A 169 4.63 1.89 19.63
N ASP A 170 3.67 1.47 20.46
CA ASP A 170 3.50 0.07 20.86
C ASP A 170 2.57 -0.66 19.90
N ILE A 171 3.14 -1.40 18.94
CA ILE A 171 2.38 -2.11 17.89
C ILE A 171 1.44 -3.19 18.43
N THR A 172 1.66 -3.69 19.65
CA THR A 172 0.82 -4.75 20.25
C THR A 172 -0.55 -4.25 20.67
N LYS A 173 -0.72 -2.92 20.78
CA LYS A 173 -1.96 -2.25 21.18
C LYS A 173 -2.67 -1.56 20.00
N ARG A 174 -2.32 -1.93 18.76
CA ARG A 174 -2.77 -1.22 17.56
C ARG A 174 -3.60 -2.11 16.67
N VAL A 175 -4.44 -1.47 15.86
CA VAL A 175 -5.02 -2.10 14.69
C VAL A 175 -3.89 -2.38 13.70
N THR A 176 -3.74 -3.65 13.34
CA THR A 176 -2.67 -4.08 12.45
C THR A 176 -3.22 -4.82 11.25
N GLY A 177 -2.52 -4.72 10.11
CA GLY A 177 -2.77 -5.59 8.97
C GLY A 177 -4.04 -5.35 8.15
N ILE A 178 -4.78 -4.26 8.39
CA ILE A 178 -5.88 -3.85 7.51
C ILE A 178 -5.28 -3.13 6.30
N SER A 179 -5.54 -3.63 5.09
CA SER A 179 -5.02 -3.00 3.87
C SER A 179 -5.75 -1.70 3.54
N LYS A 180 -5.06 -0.76 2.91
CA LYS A 180 -5.63 0.47 2.34
C LYS A 180 -6.90 0.21 1.49
N TYR A 181 -6.85 -0.81 0.63
CA TYR A 181 -8.02 -1.24 -0.17
C TYR A 181 -9.21 -1.62 0.70
N LYS A 182 -8.99 -2.44 1.75
CA LYS A 182 -10.05 -2.85 2.66
C LYS A 182 -10.67 -1.65 3.38
N ARG A 183 -9.85 -0.70 3.84
CA ARG A 183 -10.32 0.56 4.46
C ARG A 183 -11.15 1.42 3.49
N LEU A 184 -10.71 1.52 2.24
CA LEU A 184 -11.45 2.22 1.19
C LEU A 184 -12.83 1.57 0.93
N THR A 185 -12.92 0.25 0.86
CA THR A 185 -14.18 -0.43 0.51
C THR A 185 -15.12 -0.66 1.68
N GLU A 186 -14.61 -0.73 2.91
CA GLU A 186 -15.44 -0.92 4.12
C GLU A 186 -15.89 0.40 4.75
N SER A 187 -15.36 1.54 4.29
CA SER A 187 -15.82 2.87 4.71
C SER A 187 -17.15 3.28 4.07
N GLU A 188 -17.77 2.42 3.25
CA GLU A 188 -19.16 2.56 2.76
C GLU A 188 -20.19 2.17 3.85
N VAL A 189 -20.10 2.79 5.02
CA VAL A 189 -21.15 2.71 6.05
C VAL A 189 -21.96 4.00 5.98
N CYS A 190 -23.21 3.90 5.50
CA CYS A 190 -24.27 4.90 5.69
C CYS A 190 -24.52 5.19 7.17
#